data_AF-A0A7X7G5T4-F1
#
_entry.id   AF-A0A7X7G5T4-F1
#
_cell.length_a   1.000
_cell.length_b   1.000
_cell.length_c   1.000
_cell.angle_alpha   90.00
_cell.angle_beta   90.00
_cell.angle_gamma   90.00
#
_symmetry.space_group_name_H-M   'P 1'
#
loop_
_entity.id
_entity.type
_entity.pdbx_description
1 polymer ?
#
loop_
_entity_poly.entity_id
_entity_poly.type
_entity_poly.pdbx_seq_one_letter_code
_entity_poly.pdbx_strand_id
1 'polypeptide(L)' 'MAKILVLYYSMYGHVETMASAIAEGARSVKGATVTVKRVPETMAPEVAKRNGAKLDQAAPVAAPAELTGYDA' A
#
# COMPACT_ATOMS: atom_id res chain seq x y z
N MET A 1 -11.99 15.46 9.14
CA MET A 1 -11.81 14.00 9.05
C MET A 1 -10.41 13.80 8.50
N ALA A 2 -9.53 13.10 9.22
CA ALA A 2 -8.13 12.96 8.81
C ALA A 2 -8.02 11.90 7.69
N LYS A 3 -7.38 12.26 6.58
CA LYS A 3 -7.11 11.36 5.45
C LYS A 3 -5.76 10.70 5.67
N ILE A 4 -5.75 9.38 5.83
CA ILE A 4 -4.56 8.59 6.10
C ILE A 4 -4.25 7.72 4.88
N LEU A 5 -3.01 7.77 4.40
CA LEU A 5 -2.48 6.87 3.37
C LEU A 5 -1.56 5.83 4.00
N VAL A 6 -1.99 4.56 4.00
CA VAL A 6 -1.10 3.44 4.24
C VAL A 6 -0.43 3.08 2.92
N LEU A 7 0.71 3.72 2.64
CA LEU A 7 1.55 3.42 1.48
C LEU A 7 2.58 2.36 1.84
N TYR A 8 2.70 1.31 1.02
CA TYR A 8 3.66 0.24 1.29
C TYR A 8 4.35 -0.32 0.03
N TYR A 9 5.43 -1.06 0.25
CA TYR A 9 6.05 -1.96 -0.71
C TYR A 9 6.05 -3.37 -0.13
N SER A 10 5.73 -4.38 -0.95
CA SER A 10 5.79 -5.78 -0.52
C SER A 10 6.19 -6.64 -1.71
N MET A 11 7.27 -7.39 -1.57
CA MET A 11 7.67 -8.36 -2.59
C MET A 11 6.96 -9.70 -2.39
N TYR A 12 6.87 -10.17 -1.14
CA TYR A 12 6.36 -11.50 -0.80
C TYR A 12 5.01 -11.50 -0.07
N GLY A 13 4.35 -10.35 0.06
CA GLY A 13 3.03 -10.23 0.70
C GLY A 13 3.05 -9.96 2.21
N HIS A 14 4.16 -10.16 2.92
CA HIS A 14 4.20 -9.92 4.38
C HIS A 14 3.84 -8.47 4.75
N VAL A 15 4.39 -7.50 4.01
CA VAL A 15 4.12 -6.08 4.27
C VAL A 15 2.71 -5.68 3.81
N GLU A 16 2.14 -6.36 2.81
CA GLU A 16 0.73 -6.17 2.41
C GLU A 16 -0.21 -6.61 3.53
N THR A 17 0.04 -7.75 4.16
CA THR A 17 -0.71 -8.21 5.32
C THR A 17 -0.62 -7.22 6.48
N MET A 18 0.60 -6.73 6.77
CA MET A 18 0.82 -5.73 7.81
C MET A 18 0.11 -4.41 7.49
N ALA A 19 0.19 -3.93 6.24
CA ALA A 19 -0.49 -2.72 5.79
C ALA A 19 -2.02 -2.83 5.93
N SER A 20 -2.57 -4.02 5.65
CA SER A 20 -4.00 -4.30 5.85
C SER A 20 -4.40 -4.19 7.32
N ALA A 21 -3.61 -4.76 8.23
CA ALA A 21 -3.85 -4.67 9.68
C ALA A 21 -3.69 -3.23 10.20
N ILE A 22 -2.68 -2.49 9.74
CA ILE A 22 -2.50 -1.06 10.06
C ILE A 22 -3.72 -0.26 9.61
N ALA A 23 -4.20 -0.51 8.38
CA ALA A 23 -5.35 0.18 7.84
C ALA A 23 -6.64 -0.13 8.60
N GLU A 24 -6.84 -1.38 9.01
CA GLU A 24 -7.95 -1.79 9.88
C GLU A 24 -7.90 -1.05 11.23
N GLY A 25 -6.72 -1.03 11.88
CA GLY A 25 -6.52 -0.29 13.12
C GLY A 25 -6.81 1.21 12.96
N ALA A 26 -6.29 1.84 11.92
CA ALA A 26 -6.54 3.26 11.65
C ALA A 26 -8.02 3.56 11.36
N ARG A 27 -8.74 2.66 10.66
CA ARG A 27 -10.18 2.80 10.41
C ARG A 27 -11.03 2.69 11.67
N SER A 28 -10.54 2.06 12.73
CA SER A 28 -11.26 1.97 14.01
C SER A 28 -11.38 3.34 14.73
N VAL A 29 -10.53 4.31 14.36
CA VAL A 29 -10.53 5.65 14.96
C VAL A 29 -11.63 6.51 14.33
N LYS A 30 -12.53 7.03 15.16
CA LYS A 30 -13.63 7.91 14.70
C LYS A 30 -13.07 9.13 13.98
N GLY A 31 -13.51 9.34 12.74
CA GLY A 31 -13.11 10.50 11.94
C GLY A 31 -11.80 10.31 11.16
N ALA A 32 -11.29 9.08 11.03
CA ALA A 32 -10.24 8.72 10.09
C ALA A 32 -10.83 8.17 8.78
N THR A 33 -10.28 8.59 7.64
CA THR A 33 -10.52 8.00 6.31
C THR A 33 -9.21 7.39 5.82
N VAL A 34 -9.17 6.07 5.64
CA VAL A 34 -7.92 5.36 5.38
C VAL A 34 -7.90 4.76 3.98
N THR A 35 -6.90 5.14 3.19
CA THR A 35 -6.61 4.57 1.87
C THR A 35 -5.38 3.67 1.97
N VAL A 36 -5.40 2.53 1.29
CA VAL A 36 -4.23 1.63 1.18
C VAL A 36 -3.76 1.65 -0.26
N LYS A 37 -2.47 1.95 -0.48
CA LYS A 37 -1.84 1.89 -1.80
C LYS A 37 -0.47 1.24 -1.72
N ARG A 38 0.03 0.80 -2.87
CA ARG A 38 1.39 0.27 -3.00
C ARG A 38 2.25 1.14 -3.90
N VAL A 39 3.55 1.11 -3.69
CA VAL A 39 4.51 1.69 -4.65
C VAL A 39 4.66 0.78 -5.88
N PRO A 40 5.03 1.32 -7.06
CA PRO A 40 5.33 0.51 -8.22
C PRO A 40 6.57 -0.36 -7.99
N GLU A 41 6.56 -1.56 -8.58
CA GLU A 41 7.74 -2.41 -8.64
C GLU A 41 8.74 -1.82 -9.64
N THR A 42 10.03 -1.85 -9.28
CA THR A 42 11.14 -1.33 -10.10
C THR A 42 11.81 -2.41 -10.93
N MET A 43 11.71 -3.67 -10.51
CA MET A 43 12.17 -4.81 -11.31
C MET A 43 11.31 -4.98 -12.56
N ALA A 44 11.95 -5.40 -13.65
CA ALA A 44 11.22 -5.85 -14.83
C ALA A 44 10.27 -7.02 -14.43
N PRO A 45 9.05 -7.10 -15.02
CA PRO A 45 8.05 -8.11 -14.61
C PRO A 45 8.57 -9.54 -14.59
N GLU A 46 9.37 -9.93 -15.59
CA GLU A 46 9.96 -11.28 -15.68
C GLU A 46 10.99 -11.54 -14.56
N VAL A 47 11.75 -10.52 -14.16
CA VAL A 47 12.71 -10.63 -13.04
C VAL A 47 11.96 -10.79 -11.73
N ALA A 48 10.93 -9.95 -11.49
CA ALA A 48 10.10 -10.02 -10.30
C ALA A 48 9.43 -11.39 -10.17
N LYS A 49 8.84 -11.89 -11.27
CA LYS A 49 8.23 -13.23 -11.32
C LYS A 49 9.23 -14.35 -11.02
N ARG A 50 10.42 -14.32 -11.62
CA ARG A 50 11.49 -15.30 -11.35
C ARG A 50 11.94 -15.29 -9.88
N ASN A 51 11.94 -14.12 -9.25
CA ASN A 51 12.31 -13.97 -7.84
C ASN A 51 11.16 -14.28 -6.86
N GLY A 52 10.01 -14.76 -7.36
CA GLY A 52 8.86 -15.14 -6.53
C GLY A 52 8.05 -13.96 -5.99
N ALA A 53 8.10 -12.81 -6.65
CA ALA A 53 7.30 -11.65 -6.24
C ALA A 53 5.79 -11.95 -6.38
N LYS A 54 5.02 -11.52 -5.40
CA LYS A 54 3.55 -11.49 -5.47
C LYS A 54 3.10 -10.32 -6.33
N LEU A 55 2.54 -10.59 -7.51
CA LEU A 55 2.20 -9.57 -8.51
C LEU A 55 0.72 -9.14 -8.48
N ASP A 56 -0.13 -9.90 -7.83
CA ASP A 56 -1.59 -9.76 -7.78
C ASP A 56 -2.09 -9.12 -6.48
N GLN A 57 -1.33 -8.15 -5.95
CA GLN A 57 -1.68 -7.43 -4.73
C GLN A 57 -2.90 -6.54 -4.95
N ALA A 58 -3.84 -6.55 -3.99
CA ALA A 58 -5.13 -5.88 -4.13
C ALA A 58 -5.04 -4.34 -4.14
N ALA A 59 -4.00 -3.79 -3.49
CA ALA A 59 -3.84 -2.34 -3.38
C ALA A 59 -3.42 -1.72 -4.73
N PRO A 60 -4.05 -0.60 -5.15
CA PRO A 60 -3.66 0.10 -6.36
C PRO A 60 -2.29 0.77 -6.20
N VAL A 61 -1.63 1.05 -7.33
CA VAL A 61 -0.35 1.77 -7.36
C VAL A 61 -0.57 3.24 -7.02
N ALA A 62 0.30 3.79 -6.18
CA ALA A 62 0.33 5.22 -5.87
C ALA A 62 1.17 6.02 -6.87
N ALA A 63 0.77 7.27 -7.11
CA ALA A 63 1.57 8.26 -7.83
C ALA A 63 2.20 9.24 -6.83
N PRO A 64 3.48 9.64 -6.97
CA PRO A 64 4.10 10.57 -6.02
C PRO A 64 3.33 11.89 -5.82
N ALA A 65 2.67 12.40 -6.85
CA ALA A 65 1.90 13.64 -6.78
C ALA A 65 0.68 13.57 -5.85
N GLU A 66 0.16 12.38 -5.52
CA GLU A 66 -1.04 12.26 -4.68
C GLU A 66 -0.73 12.27 -3.17
N LEU A 67 0.55 12.11 -2.78
CA LEU A 67 0.98 12.07 -1.38
C LEU A 67 0.54 13.33 -0.62
N THR A 68 0.51 14.49 -1.29
CA THR A 68 0.09 15.77 -0.70
C THR A 68 -1.42 15.85 -0.42
N GLY A 69 -2.20 14.87 -0.88
CA GLY A 69 -3.65 14.79 -0.67
C GLY A 69 -4.07 14.16 0.66
N TYR A 70 -3.10 13.71 1.46
CA TYR A 70 -3.31 13.04 2.74
C TYR A 70 -2.73 13.86 3.88
N ASP A 71 -3.36 13.75 5.05
CA ASP A 71 -2.93 14.42 6.27
C ASP A 71 -1.87 13.59 7.03
N ALA A 72 -1.82 12.28 6.76
CA ALA A 72 -0.88 11.31 7.31
C ALA A 72 -0.62 10.14 6.36
#